data_AF-A0AAN2TT18-F1
#
_entry.id   AF-A0AAN2TT18-F1
#
_cell.length_a   1.000
_cell.length_b   1.000
_cell.length_c   1.000
_cell.angle_alpha   90.00
_cell.angle_beta   90.00
_cell.angle_gamma   90.00
#
_symmetry.space_group_name_H-M   'P 1'
#
loop_
_entity.id
_entity.type
_entity.pdbx_description
1 polymer ?
#
loop_
_entity_poly.entity_id
_entity_poly.type
_entity_poly.pdbx_seq_one_letter_code
_entity_poly.pdbx_strand_id
1 'polypeptide(L)'
;MDVLNYMNETGISSYDAAARFNISSPALIRTWRINVNAYGLDALISKKKGRPSMKKDINPSKQIEGSVKELEERIKQLEMENAYLKKLNTLVQMQEKLQPKSKRK
;
A
#
# COMPACT_ATOMS: atom_id res chain seq x y z
N MET A 1 -11.36 3.14 9.07
CA MET A 1 -10.69 1.82 8.84
C MET A 1 -10.41 1.12 10.16
N ASP A 2 -11.15 1.48 11.21
CA ASP A 2 -10.56 1.46 12.55
C ASP A 2 -10.78 0.11 13.22
N VAL A 3 -11.81 -0.63 12.78
CA VAL A 3 -12.15 -1.97 13.29
C VAL A 3 -11.05 -2.98 12.99
N LEU A 4 -10.58 -3.08 11.74
CA LEU A 4 -9.56 -4.06 11.35
C LEU A 4 -8.18 -3.71 11.91
N ASN A 5 -7.83 -2.42 11.93
CA ASN A 5 -6.58 -1.95 12.54
C ASN A 5 -6.58 -2.25 14.05
N TYR A 6 -7.66 -1.90 14.74
CA TYR A 6 -7.83 -2.20 16.15
C TYR A 6 -7.72 -3.69 16.46
N MET A 7 -8.32 -4.54 15.63
CA MET A 7 -8.19 -6.00 15.76
C MET A 7 -6.75 -6.49 15.57
N ASN A 8 -5.99 -5.89 14.65
CA ASN A 8 -4.59 -6.26 14.43
C ASN A 8 -3.68 -5.79 15.57
N GLU A 9 -3.97 -4.63 16.15
CA GLU A 9 -3.22 -4.06 17.28
C GLU A 9 -3.50 -4.80 18.60
N THR A 10 -4.76 -5.19 18.83
CA THR A 10 -5.20 -5.80 20.10
C THR A 10 -5.31 -7.32 20.07
N GLY A 11 -5.29 -7.94 18.89
CA GLY A 11 -5.38 -9.40 18.71
C GLY A 11 -6.75 -10.00 19.04
N ILE A 12 -7.81 -9.19 19.16
CA ILE A 12 -9.14 -9.66 19.57
C ILE A 12 -9.93 -10.35 18.45
N SER A 13 -10.93 -11.14 18.84
CA SER A 13 -11.79 -11.87 17.91
C SER A 13 -12.74 -10.95 17.13
N SER A 14 -13.24 -11.43 15.99
CA SER A 14 -14.27 -10.70 15.22
C SER A 14 -15.55 -10.45 16.02
N TYR A 15 -15.86 -11.30 17.00
CA TYR A 15 -17.02 -11.13 17.86
C TYR A 15 -16.82 -9.98 18.85
N ASP A 16 -15.65 -9.91 19.50
CA ASP A 16 -15.33 -8.84 20.44
C ASP A 16 -15.23 -7.48 19.73
N ALA A 17 -14.64 -7.47 18.54
CA ALA A 17 -14.61 -6.29 17.70
C ALA A 17 -16.03 -5.86 17.28
N ALA A 18 -16.90 -6.80 16.91
CA ALA A 18 -18.29 -6.48 16.57
C ALA A 18 -19.04 -5.86 17.76
N ALA A 19 -18.87 -6.40 18.97
CA ALA A 19 -19.47 -5.86 20.17
C ALA A 19 -18.97 -4.44 20.49
N ARG A 20 -17.66 -4.19 20.39
CA ARG A 20 -17.06 -2.86 20.65
C ARG A 20 -17.48 -1.80 19.66
N PHE A 21 -17.56 -2.15 18.37
CA PHE A 21 -17.91 -1.21 17.30
C PHE A 21 -19.41 -1.20 16.98
N ASN A 22 -20.23 -1.87 17.79
CA ASN A 22 -21.68 -1.98 17.61
C ASN A 22 -22.09 -2.49 16.21
N ILE A 23 -21.33 -3.45 15.68
CA ILE A 23 -21.57 -4.07 14.37
C ILE A 23 -22.47 -5.29 14.57
N SER A 24 -23.61 -5.29 13.89
CA SER A 24 -24.60 -6.37 14.03
C SER A 24 -24.09 -7.76 13.63
N SER A 25 -23.15 -7.84 12.68
CA SER A 25 -22.65 -9.10 12.16
C SER A 25 -21.12 -9.22 12.26
N PRO A 26 -20.59 -10.10 13.12
CA PRO A 26 -19.17 -10.46 13.13
C PRO A 26 -18.69 -11.04 11.79
N ALA A 27 -19.59 -11.65 11.02
CA ALA A 27 -19.28 -12.17 9.69
C ALA A 27 -18.91 -11.04 8.70
N LEU A 28 -19.48 -9.85 8.86
CA LEU A 28 -19.13 -8.67 8.06
C LEU A 28 -17.67 -8.25 8.27
N ILE A 29 -17.18 -8.34 9.50
CA ILE A 29 -15.78 -8.05 9.82
C ILE A 29 -14.85 -9.08 9.16
N ARG A 30 -15.29 -10.34 9.10
CA ARG A 30 -14.55 -11.42 8.44
C ARG A 30 -14.47 -11.21 6.93
N THR A 31 -15.56 -10.80 6.28
CA THR A 31 -15.55 -10.48 4.84
C THR A 31 -14.70 -9.26 4.54
N TRP A 32 -14.73 -8.23 5.39
CA TRP A 32 -13.83 -7.08 5.30
C TRP A 32 -12.36 -7.50 5.33
N ARG A 33 -11.98 -8.37 6.27
CA ARG A 33 -10.60 -8.88 6.35
C ARG A 33 -10.18 -9.62 5.08
N ILE A 34 -11.05 -10.48 4.54
CA ILE A 34 -10.77 -11.23 3.31
C ILE A 34 -10.59 -10.28 2.13
N ASN A 35 -11.49 -9.30 1.98
CA ASN A 35 -11.44 -8.33 0.90
C ASN A 35 -10.19 -7.46 0.95
N VAL A 36 -9.77 -7.02 2.14
CA VAL A 36 -8.54 -6.25 2.30
C VAL A 36 -7.30 -7.07 1.97
N ASN A 37 -7.27 -8.34 2.37
CA ASN A 37 -6.15 -9.22 2.04
C ASN A 37 -6.06 -9.51 0.53
N ALA A 38 -7.21 -9.62 -0.15
CA ALA A 38 -7.27 -9.94 -1.57
C ALA A 38 -7.05 -8.71 -2.49
N TYR A 39 -7.61 -7.56 -2.15
CA TYR A 39 -7.68 -6.40 -3.04
C TYR A 39 -7.17 -5.09 -2.41
N GLY A 40 -6.55 -5.16 -1.24
CA GLY A 40 -6.04 -3.99 -0.51
C GLY A 40 -7.13 -3.16 0.17
N LEU A 41 -6.75 -2.01 0.71
CA LEU A 41 -7.68 -1.13 1.44
C LEU A 41 -8.82 -0.59 0.56
N ASP A 42 -8.57 -0.44 -0.74
CA ASP A 42 -9.57 0.03 -1.73
C ASP A 42 -10.76 -0.92 -1.85
N ALA A 43 -10.62 -2.17 -1.40
CA ALA A 43 -11.69 -3.17 -1.39
C ALA A 43 -12.85 -2.82 -0.45
N LEU A 44 -12.58 -2.01 0.59
CA LEU A 44 -13.59 -1.55 1.56
C LEU A 44 -14.35 -0.33 1.08
N ILE A 45 -13.86 0.36 0.05
CA ILE A 45 -14.56 1.48 -0.55
C ILE A 45 -15.78 0.93 -1.29
N SER A 46 -16.97 1.36 -0.87
CA SER A 46 -18.23 0.93 -1.45
C SER A 46 -18.25 1.23 -2.96
N LYS A 47 -18.03 0.21 -3.79
CA LYS A 47 -18.29 0.33 -5.23
C LYS A 47 -19.78 0.55 -5.41
N LYS A 48 -20.15 1.47 -6.31
CA LYS A 48 -21.55 1.80 -6.62
C LYS A 48 -22.32 0.50 -6.92
N LYS A 49 -23.12 0.04 -5.96
CA LYS A 49 -23.89 -1.19 -6.06
C LYS A 49 -25.13 -0.90 -6.90
N GLY A 50 -25.23 -1.53 -8.07
CA GLY A 50 -26.35 -1.32 -8.99
C GLY A 50 -26.07 -1.86 -10.39
N ARG A 51 -27.11 -1.90 -11.23
CA ARG A 51 -26.96 -2.22 -12.66
C ARG A 51 -26.03 -1.15 -13.27
N PRO A 52 -24.96 -1.53 -13.99
CA PRO A 52 -24.18 -0.54 -14.72
C PRO A 52 -25.14 0.23 -15.64
N SER A 53 -25.04 1.56 -15.62
CA SER A 53 -25.77 2.38 -16.58
C SER A 53 -25.46 1.85 -17.97
N MET A 54 -26.48 1.65 -18.81
CA MET A 54 -26.23 1.35 -20.23
C MET A 54 -25.35 2.47 -20.77
N LYS A 55 -24.11 2.15 -21.15
CA LYS A 55 -23.17 3.14 -21.66
C LYS A 55 -23.57 3.51 -23.08
N LYS A 56 -23.54 4.80 -23.41
CA LYS A 56 -23.05 5.25 -24.72
C LYS A 56 -21.53 5.22 -24.60
N ASP A 57 -20.85 4.66 -25.59
CA ASP A 57 -19.42 4.36 -25.55
C ASP A 57 -18.58 5.59 -25.21
N ILE A 58 -18.19 5.72 -23.94
CA ILE A 58 -17.08 6.59 -23.54
C ILE A 58 -15.90 5.65 -23.35
N ASN A 59 -15.06 5.59 -24.39
CA ASN A 59 -13.82 4.85 -24.41
C ASN A 59 -12.91 5.28 -23.23
N PRO A 60 -12.68 4.42 -22.22
CA PRO A 60 -11.78 4.75 -21.10
C PRO A 60 -10.28 4.68 -21.49
N SER A 61 -9.95 4.24 -22.71
CA SER A 61 -8.56 4.02 -23.16
C SER A 61 -7.67 5.27 -23.01
N LYS A 62 -8.21 6.45 -23.31
CA LYS A 62 -7.40 7.68 -23.37
C LYS A 62 -6.94 8.20 -22.00
N GLN A 63 -7.66 7.89 -20.91
CA GLN A 63 -7.24 8.32 -19.57
C GLN A 63 -6.19 7.38 -18.96
N ILE A 64 -6.19 6.10 -19.34
CA ILE A 64 -5.26 5.10 -18.80
C ILE A 64 -3.87 5.28 -19.45
N GLU A 65 -3.81 5.56 -20.75
CA GLU A 65 -2.55 5.74 -21.48
C GLU A 65 -1.73 6.95 -20.99
N GLY A 66 -2.38 8.02 -20.53
CA GLY A 66 -1.69 9.18 -19.93
C GLY A 66 -1.04 8.83 -18.59
N SER A 67 -1.77 8.10 -17.73
CA SER A 67 -1.27 7.68 -16.42
C SER A 67 -0.10 6.70 -16.50
N VAL A 68 -0.08 5.79 -17.50
CA VAL A 68 1.01 4.83 -17.65
C VAL A 68 2.33 5.52 -18.01
N LYS A 69 2.30 6.49 -18.93
CA LYS A 69 3.50 7.24 -19.33
C LYS A 69 4.08 8.07 -18.19
N GLU A 70 3.22 8.76 -17.44
CA GLU A 70 3.64 9.51 -16.25
C GLU A 70 4.27 8.60 -15.19
N LEU A 71 3.72 7.40 -15.00
CA LEU A 71 4.29 6.40 -14.10
C LEU A 71 5.66 5.89 -14.57
N GLU A 72 5.83 5.62 -15.86
CA GLU A 72 7.10 5.20 -16.44
C GLU A 72 8.20 6.26 -16.25
N GLU A 73 7.87 7.53 -16.49
CA GLU A 73 8.80 8.65 -16.26
C GLU A 73 9.19 8.75 -14.79
N ARG A 74 8.22 8.59 -13.88
CA ARG A 74 8.48 8.62 -12.44
C ARG A 74 9.36 7.45 -11.99
N ILE A 75 9.13 6.25 -12.50
CA ILE A 75 9.98 5.08 -12.22
C ILE A 75 11.41 5.35 -12.69
N LYS A 76 11.58 5.84 -13.91
CA LYS A 76 12.91 6.14 -14.46
C LYS A 76 13.67 7.17 -13.62
N GLN A 77 12.99 8.23 -13.16
CA GLN A 77 13.60 9.22 -12.26
C GLN A 77 14.05 8.57 -10.93
N LEU A 78 13.19 7.75 -10.32
CA LEU A 78 13.50 7.06 -9.06
C LEU A 78 14.64 6.06 -9.21
N GLU A 79 14.75 5.38 -10.34
CA GLU A 79 15.86 4.47 -10.62
C GLU A 79 17.19 5.21 -10.71
N MET A 80 17.22 6.38 -11.36
CA MET A 80 18.43 7.21 -11.41
C MET A 80 18.84 7.72 -10.03
N GLU A 81 17.88 8.20 -9.23
CA GLU A 81 18.13 8.65 -7.86
C GLU A 81 18.67 7.52 -6.98
N ASN A 82 18.06 6.34 -7.06
CA ASN A 82 18.53 5.15 -6.35
C ASN A 82 19.93 4.70 -6.81
N ALA A 83 20.23 4.75 -8.10
CA ALA A 83 21.55 4.41 -8.62
C ALA A 83 22.63 5.38 -8.07
N TYR A 84 22.32 6.67 -8.02
CA TYR A 84 23.19 7.68 -7.43
C TYR A 84 23.44 7.42 -5.93
N LEU A 85 22.38 7.19 -5.16
CA LEU A 85 22.47 6.91 -3.72
C LEU A 85 23.26 5.63 -3.44
N LYS A 86 23.08 4.58 -4.25
CA LYS A 86 23.86 3.33 -4.14
C LYS A 86 25.34 3.59 -4.38
N LYS A 87 25.70 4.36 -5.41
CA LYS A 87 27.10 4.72 -5.70
C LYS A 87 27.72 5.55 -4.58
N LEU A 88 26.97 6.47 -3.98
CA LEU A 88 27.45 7.23 -2.84
C LEU A 88 27.71 6.30 -1.63
N ASN A 89 26.76 5.40 -1.35
CA ASN A 89 26.87 4.46 -0.25
C ASN A 89 28.08 3.51 -0.42
N THR A 90 28.36 3.03 -1.65
CA THR A 90 29.56 2.20 -1.88
C THR A 90 30.86 2.96 -1.60
N LEU A 91 30.95 4.23 -1.99
CA LEU A 91 32.12 5.07 -1.71
C LEU A 91 32.31 5.29 -0.20
N VAL A 92 31.23 5.59 0.52
CA VAL A 92 31.28 5.75 1.99
C VAL A 92 31.74 4.45 2.65
N GLN A 93 31.18 3.30 2.27
CA GLN A 93 31.59 2.01 2.81
C GLN A 93 33.06 1.68 2.49
N MET A 94 33.54 2.02 1.30
CA MET A 94 34.97 1.87 0.97
C MET A 94 35.83 2.77 1.85
N GLN A 95 35.43 4.03 2.06
CA GLN A 95 36.15 4.96 2.92
C GLN A 95 36.17 4.47 4.37
N GLU A 96 35.04 4.01 4.93
CA GLU A 96 34.97 3.46 6.29
C GLU A 96 35.85 2.22 6.48
N LYS A 97 35.95 1.36 5.47
CA LYS A 97 36.85 0.19 5.50
C LYS A 97 38.33 0.59 5.46
N LEU A 98 38.65 1.70 4.81
CA LEU A 98 40.01 2.23 4.69
C LEU A 98 40.42 3.10 5.89
N GLN A 99 39.46 3.65 6.64
CA GLN A 99 39.73 4.33 7.89
C GLN A 99 40.17 3.27 8.93
N PRO A 100 41.42 3.29 9.41
CA PRO A 100 41.81 2.40 10.48
C PRO A 100 40.94 2.73 11.70
N LYS A 101 40.31 1.70 12.29
CA LYS A 101 39.62 1.87 13.59
C LYS A 101 40.64 2.40 14.57
N SER A 102 40.62 3.71 14.82
CA SER A 102 41.41 4.33 15.89
C SER A 102 40.96 3.66 17.18
N LYS A 103 41.79 2.74 17.69
CA LYS A 103 41.63 2.17 19.02
C LYS A 103 41.83 3.34 19.99
N ARG A 104 40.72 3.85 20.53
CA ARG A 104 40.77 4.70 21.72
C ARG A 104 41.41 3.85 22.83
N LYS A 105 42.56 4.33 23.32
CA LYS A 105 43.21 3.86 24.56
C LYS A 105 42.29 4.09 25.74
#